data_AF-A0A6C0BKS6-F1
#
_entry.id   AF-A0A6C0BKS6-F1
#
_cell.length_a   1.000
_cell.length_b   1.000
_cell.length_c   1.000
_cell.angle_alpha   90.00
_cell.angle_beta   90.00
_cell.angle_gamma   90.00
#
_symmetry.space_group_name_H-M   'P 1'
#
loop_
_entity.id
_entity.type
_entity.pdbx_description
1 polymer ?
#
loop_
_entity_poly.entity_id
_entity_poly.type
_entity_poly.pdbx_seq_one_letter_code
_entity_poly.pdbx_strand_id
1 'polypeptide(L)'
;MSQLGGAIQAVTVPLVSLSNFFKKKEQRGGAEEATKSSFNTDSIISWITSLVFMGLAGYLCWSCNVSSDFPLRIIYTVLSIVFSWIYLIYYLLYHYIMGNAC
;
A
#
# COMPACT_ATOMS: atom_id res chain seq x y z
N MET A 1 -63.64 14.11 31.61
CA MET A 1 -62.81 12.88 31.78
C MET A 1 -62.71 12.28 30.39
N SER A 2 -61.61 12.26 29.65
CA SER A 2 -60.21 12.21 30.01
C SER A 2 -59.36 12.78 28.87
N GLN A 3 -58.37 13.61 29.18
CA GLN A 3 -57.30 13.99 28.24
C GLN A 3 -56.25 12.87 28.24
N LEU A 4 -55.93 12.34 27.05
CA LEU A 4 -54.79 11.45 26.81
C LEU A 4 -53.75 12.23 26.00
N GLY A 5 -52.86 12.92 26.72
CA GLY A 5 -51.64 13.51 26.15
C GLY A 5 -50.51 12.50 26.21
N GLY A 6 -50.18 11.87 25.08
CA GLY A 6 -49.02 11.01 24.94
C GLY A 6 -47.78 11.83 24.58
N ALA A 7 -46.86 11.97 25.52
CA ALA A 7 -45.55 12.56 25.28
C ALA A 7 -44.62 11.52 24.64
N ILE A 8 -44.23 11.74 23.38
CA ILE A 8 -43.16 10.99 22.72
C ILE A 8 -41.84 11.62 23.19
N GLN A 9 -41.11 10.91 24.05
CA GLN A 9 -39.75 11.32 24.41
C GLN A 9 -38.79 10.98 23.28
N ALA A 10 -38.15 12.02 22.74
CA ALA A 10 -37.08 11.92 21.77
C ALA A 10 -35.86 11.24 22.42
N VAL A 11 -35.45 10.10 21.86
CA VAL A 11 -34.18 9.45 22.22
C VAL A 11 -33.06 10.23 21.54
N THR A 12 -32.42 11.11 22.29
CA THR A 12 -31.20 11.81 21.89
C THR A 12 -30.02 10.84 21.96
N VAL A 13 -29.58 10.33 20.81
CA VAL A 13 -28.31 9.61 20.72
C VAL A 13 -27.17 10.63 20.93
N PRO A 14 -26.25 10.42 21.88
CA PRO A 14 -25.19 11.38 22.13
C PRO A 14 -24.20 11.41 20.95
N LEU A 15 -24.17 12.54 20.26
CA LEU A 15 -23.30 12.92 19.14
C LEU A 15 -21.84 13.18 19.58
N VAL A 16 -21.38 12.54 20.66
CA VAL A 16 -20.12 12.88 21.37
C VAL A 16 -19.02 11.85 21.14
N SER A 17 -19.23 10.85 20.28
CA SER A 17 -18.26 9.75 20.07
C SER A 17 -17.80 9.60 18.61
N LEU A 18 -17.57 10.71 17.90
CA LEU A 18 -16.87 10.67 16.59
C LEU A 18 -15.57 11.49 16.56
N SER A 19 -15.46 12.54 17.38
CA SER A 19 -14.24 13.36 17.46
C SER A 19 -13.05 12.61 18.07
N ASN A 20 -13.31 11.70 19.00
CA ASN A 20 -12.28 10.83 19.59
C ASN A 20 -11.81 9.72 18.64
N PHE A 21 -12.60 9.38 17.62
CA PHE A 21 -12.23 8.36 16.64
C PHE A 21 -11.28 8.91 15.56
N PHE A 22 -11.44 10.17 15.15
CA PHE A 22 -10.51 10.82 14.21
C PHE A 22 -9.17 11.21 14.84
N LYS A 23 -9.11 11.46 16.15
CA LYS A 23 -7.85 11.76 16.84
C LYS A 23 -6.93 10.53 17.00
N LYS A 24 -7.43 9.32 16.70
CA LYS A 24 -6.69 8.05 16.76
C LYS A 24 -6.33 7.49 15.36
N LYS A 25 -6.02 8.38 14.41
CA LYS A 25 -5.36 8.01 13.15
C LYS A 25 -3.97 8.63 12.98
N GLU A 26 -3.38 9.14 14.05
CA GLU A 26 -2.05 9.77 14.06
C GLU A 26 -0.90 8.78 14.38
N GLN A 27 -1.15 7.49 14.61
CA GLN A 27 -0.12 6.54 15.05
C GLN A 27 -0.45 5.12 14.55
N ARG A 28 -0.15 4.82 13.29
CA ARG A 28 0.23 3.48 12.78
C ARG A 28 0.55 3.56 11.29
N GLY A 29 1.76 4.05 11.03
CA GLY A 29 2.49 3.99 9.78
C GLY A 29 3.96 4.35 10.01
N GLY A 30 4.47 4.01 11.21
CA GLY A 30 5.85 4.23 11.59
C GLY A 30 6.76 3.17 10.96
N ALA A 31 7.24 3.48 9.76
CA ALA A 31 8.47 2.95 9.18
C ALA A 31 9.20 4.04 8.37
N GLU A 32 9.00 5.31 8.73
CA GLU A 32 9.65 6.47 8.12
C GLU A 32 10.24 7.39 9.19
N GLU A 33 11.11 6.86 10.05
CA GLU A 33 12.13 7.64 10.76
C GLU A 33 13.32 6.69 11.02
N ALA A 34 14.57 6.95 10.70
CA ALA A 34 15.26 8.22 10.53
C ALA A 34 16.48 8.04 9.59
N THR A 35 16.44 8.64 8.40
CA THR A 35 17.66 8.88 7.61
C THR A 35 18.04 10.34 7.80
N LYS A 36 18.52 10.64 9.01
CA LYS A 36 19.11 11.93 9.35
C LYS A 36 20.58 11.66 9.63
N SER A 37 21.42 11.69 8.59
CA SER A 37 22.86 12.05 8.64
C SER A 37 23.68 11.36 7.54
N SER A 38 23.72 11.95 6.34
CA SER A 38 24.95 12.28 5.59
C SER A 38 24.62 12.39 4.10
N PHE A 39 24.54 13.64 3.60
CA PHE A 39 24.07 14.00 2.27
C PHE A 39 24.89 13.46 1.06
N ASN A 40 25.78 12.47 1.24
CA ASN A 40 26.47 11.79 0.13
C ASN A 40 26.27 10.27 0.14
N THR A 41 26.29 9.62 1.30
CA THR A 41 26.16 8.15 1.38
C THR A 41 24.72 7.70 1.17
N ASP A 42 23.76 8.45 1.72
CA ASP A 42 22.34 8.10 1.66
C ASP A 42 21.82 8.16 0.22
N SER A 43 22.26 9.14 -0.59
CA SER A 43 21.91 9.19 -2.01
C SER A 43 22.50 8.03 -2.79
N ILE A 44 23.78 7.70 -2.60
CA ILE A 44 24.42 6.59 -3.32
C ILE A 44 23.72 5.26 -2.98
N ILE A 45 23.45 5.01 -1.70
CA ILE A 45 22.72 3.82 -1.25
C ILE A 45 21.31 3.81 -1.85
N SER A 46 20.61 4.94 -1.87
CA SER A 46 19.28 5.04 -2.47
C SER A 46 19.29 4.71 -3.97
N TRP A 47 20.29 5.19 -4.70
CA TRP A 47 20.43 4.91 -6.14
C TRP A 47 20.72 3.42 -6.40
N ILE A 48 21.65 2.83 -5.65
CA ILE A 48 21.98 1.40 -5.75
C ILE A 48 20.75 0.55 -5.42
N THR A 49 20.06 0.88 -4.34
CA THR A 49 18.85 0.15 -3.90
C THR A 49 17.75 0.21 -4.96
N SER A 50 17.54 1.37 -5.58
CA SER A 50 16.58 1.53 -6.67
C SER A 50 16.93 0.69 -7.90
N LEU A 51 18.22 0.64 -8.28
CA LEU A 51 18.70 -0.21 -9.37
C LEU A 51 18.49 -1.71 -9.09
N VAL A 52 18.75 -2.14 -7.85
CA VAL A 52 18.50 -3.52 -7.42
C VAL A 52 17.01 -3.85 -7.51
N PHE A 53 16.13 -2.97 -7.04
CA PHE A 53 14.68 -3.17 -7.14
C PHE A 53 14.17 -3.17 -8.59
N MET A 54 14.70 -2.32 -9.45
CA MET A 54 14.39 -2.36 -10.89
C MET A 54 14.82 -3.68 -11.53
N GLY A 55 16.03 -4.15 -11.22
CA GLY A 55 16.54 -5.43 -11.70
C GLY A 55 15.70 -6.62 -11.21
N LEU A 56 15.33 -6.62 -9.92
CA LEU A 56 14.43 -7.63 -9.35
C LEU A 56 13.06 -7.59 -10.03
N ALA A 57 12.40 -6.43 -10.11
CA ALA A 57 11.08 -6.30 -10.73
C ALA A 57 11.09 -6.82 -12.18
N GLY A 58 12.11 -6.45 -12.95
CA GLY A 58 12.31 -6.93 -14.32
C GLY A 58 12.52 -8.44 -14.40
N TYR A 59 13.38 -9.00 -13.53
CA TYR A 59 13.63 -10.44 -13.49
C TYR A 59 12.38 -11.24 -13.11
N LEU A 60 11.66 -10.82 -12.07
CA LEU A 60 10.42 -11.46 -11.63
C LEU A 60 9.36 -11.41 -12.74
N CYS A 61 9.18 -10.25 -13.37
CA CYS A 61 8.23 -10.09 -14.45
C CYS A 61 8.58 -10.97 -15.66
N TRP A 62 9.87 -11.00 -16.04
CA TRP A 62 10.34 -11.83 -17.12
C TRP A 62 10.12 -13.31 -16.82
N SER A 63 10.50 -13.78 -15.63
CA SER A 63 10.39 -15.19 -15.25
C SER A 63 8.93 -15.65 -15.15
N CYS A 64 8.05 -14.83 -14.59
CA CYS A 64 6.64 -15.23 -14.42
C CYS A 64 5.81 -15.15 -15.70
N ASN A 65 6.14 -14.25 -16.63
CA ASN A 65 5.45 -14.15 -17.91
C ASN A 65 6.07 -15.03 -19.00
N VAL A 66 6.73 -16.14 -18.64
CA VAL A 66 7.33 -17.08 -19.61
C VAL A 66 6.29 -17.76 -20.50
N SER A 67 5.05 -17.90 -20.01
CA SER A 67 3.92 -18.50 -20.73
C SER A 67 3.20 -17.52 -21.66
N SER A 68 3.50 -16.22 -21.57
CA SER A 68 2.90 -15.18 -22.41
C SER A 68 3.67 -14.96 -23.70
N ASP A 69 3.00 -14.40 -24.72
CA ASP A 69 3.64 -14.06 -25.98
C ASP A 69 4.85 -13.13 -25.78
N PHE A 70 5.90 -13.38 -26.56
CA PHE A 70 7.16 -12.63 -26.49
C PHE A 70 7.00 -11.09 -26.52
N PRO A 71 6.18 -10.47 -27.41
CA PRO A 71 6.00 -9.02 -27.40
C PRO A 71 5.31 -8.49 -26.14
N LEU A 72 4.31 -9.21 -25.61
CA LEU A 72 3.62 -8.85 -24.36
C LEU A 72 4.56 -8.92 -23.17
N ARG A 73 5.43 -9.95 -23.14
CA ARG A 73 6.45 -10.12 -22.11
C ARG A 73 7.36 -8.90 -22.02
N ILE A 74 7.84 -8.40 -23.16
CA ILE A 74 8.69 -7.19 -23.20
C ILE A 74 7.96 -5.99 -22.61
N ILE A 75 6.71 -5.74 -23.03
CA ILE A 75 5.90 -4.61 -22.55
C ILE A 75 5.73 -4.68 -21.03
N TYR A 76 5.42 -5.85 -20.49
CA TYR A 76 5.28 -6.03 -19.05
C TYR A 76 6.61 -5.81 -18.30
N THR A 77 7.73 -6.28 -18.83
CA THR A 77 9.04 -5.99 -18.21
C THR A 77 9.34 -4.49 -18.18
N VAL A 78 9.08 -3.76 -19.27
CA VAL A 78 9.29 -2.31 -19.31
C VAL A 78 8.41 -1.60 -18.29
N LEU A 79 7.12 -1.96 -18.22
CA LEU A 79 6.20 -1.45 -17.21
C LEU A 79 6.68 -1.78 -15.79
N SER A 80 7.17 -2.99 -15.55
CA SER A 80 7.69 -3.41 -14.24
C SER A 80 8.94 -2.63 -13.83
N ILE A 81 9.78 -2.22 -14.77
CA ILE A 81 10.99 -1.44 -14.47
C ILE A 81 10.59 -0.01 -14.11
N VAL A 82 9.69 0.61 -14.89
CA VAL A 82 9.18 1.97 -14.65
C VAL A 82 8.41 2.06 -13.34
N PHE A 83 7.60 1.04 -13.03
CA PHE A 83 6.76 0.96 -11.83
C PHE A 83 7.24 -0.12 -10.86
N SER A 84 8.56 -0.25 -10.69
CA SER A 84 9.22 -1.31 -9.90
C SER A 84 8.73 -1.43 -8.47
N TRP A 85 8.50 -0.31 -7.80
CA TRP A 85 7.95 -0.29 -6.43
C TRP A 85 6.54 -0.88 -6.34
N ILE A 86 5.63 -0.42 -7.22
CA ILE A 86 4.24 -0.90 -7.26
C ILE A 86 4.21 -2.38 -7.66
N TYR A 87 5.05 -2.76 -8.63
CA TYR A 87 5.14 -4.14 -9.11
C TYR A 87 5.63 -5.10 -8.02
N LEU A 88 6.67 -4.73 -7.26
CA LEU A 88 7.17 -5.57 -6.17
C LEU A 88 6.16 -5.73 -5.04
N ILE A 89 5.43 -4.66 -4.69
CA ILE A 89 4.35 -4.74 -3.69
C ILE A 89 3.23 -5.65 -4.18
N TYR A 90 2.79 -5.49 -5.43
CA TYR A 90 1.81 -6.37 -6.05
C TYR A 90 2.27 -7.83 -6.03
N TYR A 91 3.52 -8.08 -6.44
CA TYR A 91 4.10 -9.41 -6.48
C TYR A 91 4.16 -10.01 -5.07
N LEU A 92 4.63 -9.27 -4.09
CA LEU A 92 4.71 -9.73 -2.70
C LEU A 92 3.32 -10.07 -2.15
N LEU A 93 2.32 -9.22 -2.40
CA LEU A 93 0.94 -9.49 -1.98
C LEU A 93 0.37 -10.71 -2.68
N TYR A 94 0.49 -10.80 -4.00
CA TYR A 94 -0.03 -11.91 -4.78
C TYR A 94 0.62 -13.24 -4.34
N HIS A 95 1.94 -13.26 -4.23
CA HIS A 95 2.70 -14.46 -3.92
C HIS A 95 2.55 -14.89 -2.46
N TYR A 96 2.54 -13.93 -1.52
CA TYR A 96 2.42 -14.24 -0.09
C TYR A 96 0.98 -14.55 0.34
N ILE A 97 -0.02 -13.89 -0.26
CA ILE A 97 -1.43 -14.07 0.11
C ILE A 97 -2.09 -15.17 -0.72
N MET A 98 -1.84 -15.24 -2.03
CA MET A 98 -2.47 -16.26 -2.89
C MET A 98 -1.63 -17.52 -3.03
N GLY A 99 -0.35 -17.50 -2.63
CA GLY A 99 0.53 -18.68 -2.69
C GLY A 99 0.93 -19.12 -4.09
N ASN A 100 0.61 -18.32 -5.12
CA ASN A 100 1.01 -18.60 -6.49
C ASN A 100 2.42 -18.07 -6.75
N ALA A 101 3.29 -18.97 -7.21
CA ALA A 101 4.67 -18.62 -7.54
C ALA A 101 4.77 -17.65 -8.73
N CYS A 102 3.77 -17.75 -9.60
CA CYS A 102 3.40 -16.95 -10.75
C CYS A 102 1.92 -17.34 -11.03
#